data_AF-A0A2T6GJ19-F1
#
_entry.id   AF-A0A2T6GJ19-F1
#
_cell.length_a   1.000
_cell.length_b   1.000
_cell.length_c   1.000
_cell.angle_alpha   90.00
_cell.angle_beta   90.00
_cell.angle_gamma   90.00
#
_symmetry.space_group_name_H-M   'P 1'
#
loop_
_entity.id
_entity.type
_entity.pdbx_description
1 polymer ?
#
loop_
_entity_poly.entity_id
_entity_poly.type
_entity_poly.pdbx_seq_one_letter_code
_entity_poly.pdbx_strand_id
1 'polypeptide(L)'
;MKHNMLSCLGLLLLPLAAQAIEPGPSSPQQQVTETWLQLQNRNQVASRTPQPATPGERELSLQRWMESYKHAIPEYYKEYSGKGK
;
A
#
# COMPACT_ATOMS: atom_id res chain seq x y z
N MET A 1 -7.88 -27.79 -46.05
CA MET A 1 -7.16 -26.55 -45.68
C MET A 1 -8.08 -25.43 -45.20
N LYS A 2 -9.17 -25.08 -45.92
CA LYS A 2 -10.09 -23.99 -45.54
C LYS A 2 -10.72 -24.14 -44.13
N HIS A 3 -11.15 -25.35 -43.76
CA HIS A 3 -11.74 -25.62 -42.43
C HIS A 3 -10.74 -25.45 -41.27
N ASN A 4 -9.50 -25.89 -41.47
CA ASN A 4 -8.43 -25.72 -40.47
C ASN A 4 -8.10 -24.24 -40.29
N MET A 5 -8.13 -23.46 -41.37
CA MET A 5 -7.90 -22.02 -41.33
C MET A 5 -9.00 -21.28 -40.57
N LEU A 6 -10.27 -21.67 -40.78
CA LEU A 6 -11.42 -21.15 -40.03
C LEU A 6 -11.35 -21.52 -38.54
N SER A 7 -10.93 -22.74 -38.22
CA SER A 7 -10.73 -23.19 -36.83
C SER A 7 -9.63 -22.41 -36.12
N CYS A 8 -8.48 -22.23 -36.77
CA CYS A 8 -7.38 -21.42 -36.24
C CYS A 8 -7.78 -19.96 -36.02
N LEU A 9 -8.56 -19.38 -36.95
CA LEU A 9 -9.07 -18.02 -36.81
C LEU A 9 -10.03 -17.89 -35.62
N GLY A 10 -10.90 -18.88 -35.41
CA GLY A 10 -11.78 -18.93 -34.24
C GLY A 10 -11.02 -19.02 -32.93
N LEU A 11 -9.97 -19.84 -32.87
CA LEU A 11 -9.09 -19.95 -31.70
C LEU A 11 -8.35 -18.63 -31.41
N LEU A 12 -7.97 -17.87 -32.44
CA LEU A 12 -7.30 -16.58 -32.32
C LEU A 12 -8.21 -15.47 -31.78
N LEU A 13 -9.53 -15.61 -31.95
CA LEU A 13 -10.53 -14.63 -31.49
C LEU A 13 -11.04 -14.89 -30.06
N LEU A 14 -10.76 -16.06 -29.48
CA LEU A 14 -11.10 -16.39 -28.08
C LEU A 14 -10.71 -15.31 -27.04
N PRO A 15 -9.49 -14.73 -27.06
CA PRO A 15 -9.10 -13.74 -26.05
C PRO A 15 -9.88 -12.42 -26.14
N LEU A 16 -10.55 -12.11 -27.26
CA LEU A 16 -11.42 -10.91 -27.33
C LEU A 16 -12.72 -11.09 -26.51
N ALA A 17 -13.14 -12.33 -26.27
CA ALA A 17 -14.28 -12.64 -25.40
C ALA A 17 -13.91 -12.66 -23.91
N ALA A 18 -12.61 -12.64 -23.57
CA ALA A 18 -12.15 -12.48 -22.20
C ALA A 18 -12.34 -11.01 -21.77
N GLN A 19 -13.57 -10.68 -21.38
CA GLN A 19 -13.82 -9.46 -20.63
C GLN A 19 -13.10 -9.62 -19.29
N ALA A 20 -12.06 -8.82 -19.07
CA ALA A 20 -11.45 -8.71 -17.76
C ALA A 20 -12.53 -8.34 -16.73
N ILE A 21 -12.37 -8.86 -15.51
CA ILE A 21 -13.16 -8.54 -14.32
C ILE A 21 -13.69 -7.12 -14.37
N GLU A 22 -15.00 -6.95 -14.14
CA GLU A 22 -15.67 -5.65 -14.11
C GLU A 22 -14.78 -4.63 -13.38
N PRO A 23 -14.50 -3.46 -13.99
CA PRO A 23 -13.69 -2.44 -13.35
C PRO A 23 -14.46 -1.91 -12.15
N GLY A 24 -14.14 -2.41 -10.96
CA GLY A 24 -14.83 -2.04 -9.74
C GLY A 24 -14.40 -2.89 -8.55
N PRO A 25 -14.66 -2.41 -7.32
CA PRO A 25 -14.38 -3.18 -6.13
C PRO A 25 -15.22 -4.46 -6.14
N SER A 26 -14.59 -5.63 -5.98
CA SER A 26 -15.29 -6.92 -5.97
C SER A 26 -16.18 -7.13 -4.73
N SER A 27 -16.12 -6.19 -3.77
CA SER A 27 -17.03 -6.09 -2.64
C SER A 27 -17.12 -4.66 -2.09
N PRO A 28 -18.18 -4.31 -1.33
CA PRO A 28 -18.28 -3.02 -0.66
C PRO A 28 -17.09 -2.72 0.28
N GLN A 29 -16.51 -3.74 0.90
CA GLN A 29 -15.34 -3.58 1.78
C GLN A 29 -14.08 -3.21 0.99
N GLN A 30 -13.90 -3.76 -0.21
CA GLN A 30 -12.79 -3.39 -1.08
C GLN A 30 -12.92 -1.96 -1.61
N GLN A 31 -14.13 -1.43 -1.76
CA GLN A 31 -14.34 -0.05 -2.21
C GLN A 31 -13.69 0.97 -1.29
N VAL A 32 -13.78 0.75 0.03
CA VAL A 32 -13.15 1.63 1.02
C VAL A 32 -11.63 1.54 0.89
N THR A 33 -11.08 0.34 0.79
CA THR A 33 -9.63 0.13 0.61
C THR A 33 -9.12 0.79 -0.67
N GLU A 34 -9.80 0.57 -1.79
CA GLU A 34 -9.49 1.17 -3.09
C GLU A 34 -9.52 2.70 -3.01
N THR A 35 -10.52 3.26 -2.32
CA THR A 35 -10.64 4.72 -2.10
C THR A 35 -9.44 5.25 -1.32
N TRP A 36 -9.01 4.57 -0.25
CA TRP A 36 -7.84 4.98 0.53
C TRP A 36 -6.54 4.88 -0.28
N LEU A 37 -6.38 3.80 -1.06
CA LEU A 37 -5.21 3.62 -1.92
C LEU A 37 -5.13 4.70 -3.00
N GLN A 38 -6.24 5.02 -3.65
CA GLN A 38 -6.29 6.08 -4.65
C GLN A 38 -6.03 7.46 -4.04
N LEU A 39 -6.54 7.72 -2.83
CA LEU A 39 -6.32 8.97 -2.11
C LEU A 39 -4.84 9.16 -1.73
N GLN A 40 -4.18 8.10 -1.25
CA GLN A 40 -2.74 8.10 -0.94
C GLN A 40 -1.89 8.26 -2.19
N ASN A 41 -2.10 7.43 -3.23
CA ASN A 41 -1.32 7.47 -4.47
C ASN A 41 -1.43 8.82 -5.17
N ARG A 42 -2.63 9.40 -5.23
CA ARG A 42 -2.87 10.71 -5.87
C ARG A 42 -2.48 11.89 -4.98
N ASN A 43 -1.95 11.65 -3.78
CA ASN A 43 -1.59 12.70 -2.80
C ASN A 43 -2.73 13.71 -2.53
N GLN A 44 -4.00 13.29 -2.63
CA GLN A 44 -5.15 14.21 -2.53
C GLN A 44 -5.32 14.80 -1.13
N VAL A 45 -4.84 14.10 -0.10
CA VAL A 45 -4.87 14.55 1.30
C VAL A 45 -3.44 14.62 1.85
N ALA A 46 -2.52 15.13 1.03
CA ALA A 46 -1.19 15.49 1.52
C ALA A 46 -1.32 16.58 2.59
N SER A 47 -0.50 16.48 3.64
CA SER A 47 -0.46 17.49 4.70
C SER A 47 -0.12 18.86 4.13
N ARG A 48 -0.86 19.90 4.57
CA ARG A 48 -0.57 21.30 4.22
C ARG A 48 0.69 21.85 4.89
N THR A 49 1.18 21.18 5.93
CA THR A 49 2.41 21.56 6.63
C THR A 49 3.53 20.61 6.20
N PRO A 50 4.44 21.05 5.31
CA PRO A 50 5.60 20.26 4.94
C PRO A 50 6.45 19.98 6.18
N GLN A 51 6.98 18.77 6.29
CA GLN A 51 7.99 18.40 7.28
C GLN A 51 9.34 18.29 6.57
N PRO A 52 10.01 19.42 6.27
CA PRO A 52 11.31 19.39 5.62
C PRO A 52 12.33 18.77 6.57
N ALA A 53 13.14 17.87 6.05
CA ALA A 53 14.28 17.31 6.74
C ALA A 53 15.46 17.33 5.76
N THR A 54 16.56 17.93 6.19
CA THR A 54 17.82 17.91 5.45
C THR A 54 18.33 16.46 5.34
N PRO A 55 19.20 16.14 4.38
CA PRO A 55 19.78 14.81 4.26
C PRO A 55 20.45 14.33 5.56
N GLY A 56 21.15 15.23 6.28
CA GLY A 56 21.78 14.89 7.56
C GLY A 56 20.78 14.58 8.67
N GLU A 57 19.69 15.35 8.78
CA GLU A 57 18.62 15.07 9.76
C GLU A 57 17.89 13.76 9.46
N ARG A 58 17.70 13.44 8.17
CA ARG A 58 17.15 12.15 7.74
C ARG A 58 18.04 10.99 8.17
N GLU A 59 19.34 11.09 7.91
CA GLU A 59 20.31 10.06 8.30
C GLU A 59 20.33 9.86 9.82
N LEU A 60 20.37 10.94 10.60
CA LEU A 60 20.33 10.85 12.07
C LEU A 60 19.01 10.23 12.57
N SER A 61 17.89 10.52 11.92
CA SER A 61 16.60 9.92 12.27
C SER A 61 16.59 8.41 11.97
N LEU A 62 17.18 8.00 10.85
CA LEU A 62 17.30 6.60 10.45
C LEU A 62 18.24 5.86 11.42
N GLN A 63 19.38 6.46 11.76
CA GLN A 63 20.30 5.93 12.74
C GLN A 63 19.61 5.73 14.09
N ARG A 64 18.88 6.72 14.61
CA ARG A 64 18.11 6.59 15.86
C ARG A 64 17.10 5.44 15.79
N TRP A 65 16.40 5.30 14.67
CA TRP A 65 15.48 4.19 14.47
C TRP A 65 16.20 2.84 14.52
N MET A 66 17.35 2.70 13.87
CA MET A 66 18.18 1.50 13.97
C MET A 66 18.67 1.22 15.39
N GLU A 67 19.13 2.25 16.11
CA GLU A 67 19.56 2.11 17.51
C GLU A 67 18.42 1.64 18.43
N SER A 68 17.16 2.00 18.14
CA SER A 68 16.02 1.58 18.95
C SER A 68 15.85 0.05 19.00
N TYR A 69 16.25 -0.67 17.95
CA TYR A 69 16.23 -2.14 17.92
C TYR A 69 17.33 -2.81 18.74
N LYS A 70 18.36 -2.06 19.14
CA LYS A 70 19.46 -2.61 19.96
C LYS A 70 19.08 -2.72 21.44
N HIS A 71 17.98 -2.10 21.83
CA HIS A 71 17.54 -2.08 23.21
C HIS A 71 16.65 -3.30 23.46
N ALA A 72 16.94 -4.05 24.52
CA ALA A 72 16.11 -5.18 24.89
C ALA A 72 14.69 -4.70 25.21
N ILE A 73 13.69 -5.45 24.74
CA ILE A 73 12.30 -5.23 25.13
C ILE A 73 12.23 -5.48 26.64
N PRO A 74 11.76 -4.52 27.46
CA PRO A 74 11.63 -4.74 28.89
C PRO A 74 10.66 -5.90 29.17
N GLU A 75 11.07 -6.85 30.02
CA GLU A 75 10.20 -7.95 30.46
C GLU A 75 8.93 -7.44 31.17
N TYR A 76 9.02 -6.26 31.80
CA TYR A 76 7.91 -5.62 32.49
C TYR A 76 7.80 -4.16 32.05
N TYR A 77 6.61 -3.74 31.67
CA TYR A 77 6.32 -2.33 31.47
C TYR A 77 6.34 -1.64 32.84
N LYS A 78 7.24 -0.67 33.03
CA LYS A 78 7.25 0.13 34.25
C LYS A 78 5.99 0.99 34.23
N GLU A 79 5.01 0.66 35.06
CA GLU A 79 3.83 1.48 35.23
C GLU A 79 4.29 2.82 35.82
N TYR A 80 4.33 3.87 34.99
CA TYR A 80 4.51 5.23 35.47
C TYR A 80 3.23 5.62 36.20
N SER A 81 3.07 5.16 37.45
CA SER A 81 2.08 5.74 38.34
C SER A 81 2.45 7.21 38.47
N GLY A 82 1.68 8.09 37.86
CA GLY A 82 1.75 9.51 38.17
C GLY A 82 1.47 9.65 39.66
N LYS A 83 2.51 9.76 40.48
CA LYS A 83 2.37 10.20 41.87
C LYS A 83 1.97 11.66 41.79
N GLY A 84 0.67 11.90 41.71
CA GLY A 84 0.10 13.16 42.17
C GLY A 84 0.54 13.37 43.61
N LYS A 85 1.40 14.35 43.80
CA LYS A 85 1.56 15.09 45.04
C LYS A 85 1.53 16.56 44.69
#